data_AF-A0A453N2X7-F1
#
_entry.id   AF-A0A453N2X7-F1
#
_cell.length_a   1.000
_cell.length_b   1.000
_cell.length_c   1.000
_cell.angle_alpha   90.00
_cell.angle_beta   90.00
_cell.angle_gamma   90.00
#
_symmetry.space_group_name_H-M   'P 1'
#
loop_
_entity.id
_entity.type
_entity.pdbx_description
1 polymer ?
#
loop_
_entity_poly.entity_id
_entity_poly.type
_entity_poly.pdbx_seq_one_letter_code
_entity_poly.pdbx_strand_id
1 'polypeptide(L)'
;GPSISHHQGLRQGDPLSPLLFILAIDPLHHLLAAAAAQGTLAPLPGRGTSMRISLYADDAVIFANPVKEEVSKLLDILHLFGEATGLRLN
;
A
#
# COMPACT_ATOMS: atom_id res chain seq x y z
N GLY A 1 37.78 5.91 -2.39
CA GLY A 1 36.83 5.75 -3.50
C GLY A 1 35.66 6.71 -3.32
N PRO A 2 34.90 7.04 -4.38
CA PRO A 2 33.80 7.98 -4.25
C PRO A 2 32.71 7.39 -3.34
N SER A 3 32.14 8.24 -2.49
CA SER A 3 31.02 7.87 -1.61
C SER A 3 29.74 7.81 -2.43
N ILE A 4 29.05 6.68 -2.42
CA ILE A 4 27.75 6.51 -3.09
C ILE A 4 26.67 6.85 -2.05
N SER A 5 26.06 8.01 -2.17
CA SER A 5 24.94 8.44 -1.33
C SER A 5 23.62 7.85 -1.86
N HIS A 6 23.14 6.80 -1.20
CA HIS A 6 21.83 6.19 -1.46
C HIS A 6 20.74 7.08 -0.85
N HIS A 7 20.10 7.90 -1.68
CA HIS A 7 19.06 8.83 -1.23
C HIS A 7 17.65 8.22 -1.27
N GLN A 8 17.39 7.25 -2.15
CA GLN A 8 16.10 6.53 -2.25
C GLN A 8 16.33 5.10 -2.79
N GLY A 9 15.76 4.11 -2.10
CA GLY A 9 15.81 2.68 -2.47
C GLY A 9 16.70 1.84 -1.55
N LEU A 10 16.15 0.73 -1.06
CA LEU A 10 16.95 -0.33 -0.43
C LEU A 10 17.71 -1.12 -1.48
N ARG A 11 18.90 -1.61 -1.10
CA ARG A 11 19.64 -2.55 -1.95
C ARG A 11 18.80 -3.81 -2.11
N GLN A 12 18.46 -4.16 -3.35
CA GLN A 12 17.89 -5.49 -3.65
C GLN A 12 18.81 -6.57 -3.08
N GLY A 13 18.26 -7.41 -2.21
CA GLY A 13 19.00 -8.45 -1.48
C GLY A 13 19.33 -8.11 -0.02
N ASP A 14 18.95 -6.93 0.48
CA ASP A 14 19.02 -6.63 1.92
C ASP A 14 17.86 -7.36 2.65
N PRO A 15 18.15 -8.25 3.63
CA PRO A 15 17.14 -8.97 4.40
C PRO A 15 16.15 -8.05 5.14
N LEU A 16 16.44 -6.75 5.27
CA LEU A 16 15.57 -5.75 5.89
C LEU A 16 14.56 -5.10 4.93
N SER A 17 14.73 -5.26 3.62
CA SER A 17 13.82 -4.65 2.62
C SER A 17 12.36 -5.05 2.79
N PRO A 18 12.01 -6.33 3.04
CA PRO A 18 10.63 -6.74 3.29
C PRO A 18 10.06 -6.11 4.56
N LEU A 19 10.89 -5.97 5.60
CA LEU A 19 10.49 -5.38 6.88
C LEU A 19 10.20 -3.88 6.74
N LEU A 20 11.01 -3.16 5.97
CA LEU A 20 10.79 -1.75 5.70
C LEU A 20 9.59 -1.51 4.78
N PHE A 21 9.34 -2.43 3.85
CA PHE A 21 8.12 -2.42 3.02
C PHE A 21 6.86 -2.65 3.85
N ILE A 22 6.89 -3.63 4.77
CA ILE A 22 5.80 -3.87 5.73
C ILE A 22 5.54 -2.63 6.59
N LEU A 23 6.59 -2.00 7.15
CA LEU A 23 6.46 -0.77 7.94
C LEU A 23 5.88 0.40 7.14
N ALA A 24 6.20 0.49 5.85
CA ALA A 24 5.64 1.52 4.98
C ALA A 24 4.16 1.25 4.66
N ILE A 25 3.73 -0.02 4.57
CA ILE A 25 2.33 -0.37 4.27
C ILE A 25 1.41 -0.36 5.49
N ASP A 26 1.90 -0.53 6.71
CA ASP A 26 1.07 -0.47 7.92
C ASP A 26 0.14 0.77 7.96
N PRO A 27 0.63 1.99 7.70
CA PRO A 27 -0.21 3.18 7.57
C PRO A 27 -1.24 3.09 6.42
N LEU A 28 -0.86 2.52 5.28
CA LEU A 28 -1.77 2.31 4.14
C LEU A 28 -2.90 1.35 4.51
N HIS A 29 -2.59 0.26 5.21
CA HIS A 29 -3.57 -0.69 5.72
C HIS A 29 -4.56 -0.01 6.68
N HIS A 30 -4.06 0.83 7.58
CA HIS A 30 -4.90 1.63 8.47
C HIS A 30 -5.79 2.63 7.72
N LEU A 31 -5.28 3.30 6.68
CA LEU A 31 -6.05 4.21 5.84
C LEU A 31 -7.20 3.49 5.12
N LEU A 32 -6.93 2.33 4.53
CA LEU A 32 -7.96 1.53 3.85
C LEU A 32 -8.98 0.96 4.84
N ALA A 33 -8.55 0.54 6.03
CA ALA A 33 -9.46 0.09 7.09
C ALA A 33 -10.36 1.22 7.57
N ALA A 34 -9.83 2.43 7.75
CA ALA A 34 -10.60 3.62 8.11
C ALA A 34 -11.61 4.00 7.00
N ALA A 35 -11.19 3.97 5.74
CA ALA A 35 -12.08 4.23 4.60
C ALA A 35 -13.21 3.18 4.50
N ALA A 36 -12.92 1.92 4.82
CA ALA A 36 -13.93 0.87 4.90
C ALA A 36 -14.91 1.10 6.08
N ALA A 37 -14.40 1.46 7.26
CA ALA A 37 -15.23 1.76 8.44
C ALA A 37 -16.13 2.97 8.25
N GLN A 38 -15.70 3.96 7.47
CA GLN A 38 -16.48 5.14 7.10
C GLN A 38 -17.51 4.87 5.98
N GLY A 39 -17.59 3.63 5.46
CA GLY A 39 -18.46 3.29 4.33
C GLY A 39 -18.02 3.89 2.99
N THR A 40 -16.81 4.45 2.92
CA THR A 40 -16.23 5.02 1.70
C THR A 40 -15.83 3.91 0.72
N LEU A 41 -15.42 2.76 1.26
CA LEU A 41 -15.14 1.53 0.53
C LEU A 41 -16.04 0.41 1.06
N ALA A 42 -16.76 -0.31 0.19
CA ALA A 42 -17.64 -1.40 0.63
C ALA A 42 -16.82 -2.62 1.06
N PRO A 43 -17.26 -3.42 2.05
CA PRO A 43 -16.55 -4.63 2.44
C PRO A 43 -16.33 -5.55 1.23
N LEU A 44 -15.17 -6.19 1.15
CA LEU A 44 -14.89 -7.14 0.08
C LEU A 44 -15.83 -8.36 0.20
N PRO A 45 -16.40 -8.86 -0.91
CA PRO A 45 -17.24 -10.04 -0.92
C PRO A 45 -16.37 -11.28 -0.67
N GLY A 46 -16.43 -11.82 0.55
CA GLY A 46 -15.64 -12.99 0.95
C GLY A 46 -15.63 -13.16 2.45
N ARG A 47 -15.66 -14.42 2.92
CA ARG A 47 -15.76 -14.77 4.35
C ARG A 47 -14.64 -14.10 5.18
N GLY A 48 -15.02 -13.10 5.97
CA GLY A 48 -14.39 -12.74 7.25
C GLY A 48 -13.00 -12.11 7.20
N THR A 49 -12.40 -11.91 6.03
CA THR A 49 -11.10 -11.24 5.91
C THR A 49 -11.29 -9.87 5.27
N SER A 50 -11.21 -8.83 6.09
CA SER A 50 -11.15 -7.43 5.65
C SER A 50 -9.82 -7.06 4.98
N MET A 51 -9.02 -8.06 4.62
CA MET A 51 -7.65 -7.89 4.12
C MET A 51 -7.70 -7.38 2.69
N ARG A 52 -7.60 -6.06 2.55
CA ARG A 52 -7.57 -5.35 1.26
C ARG A 52 -6.19 -5.31 0.61
N ILE A 53 -5.13 -5.67 1.34
CA ILE A 53 -3.75 -5.62 0.85
C ILE A 53 -3.09 -6.97 1.10
N SER A 54 -2.40 -7.51 0.10
CA SER A 54 -1.48 -8.64 0.21
C SER A 54 -0.09 -8.18 -0.19
N LEU A 55 0.90 -8.47 0.65
CA LEU A 55 2.28 -8.07 0.44
C LEU A 55 3.13 -9.30 0.17
N TYR A 56 3.99 -9.21 -0.84
CA TYR A 56 4.97 -10.23 -1.13
C TYR A 56 6.29 -9.58 -1.53
N ALA A 57 7.27 -9.61 -0.61
CA ALA A 57 8.58 -9.01 -0.81
C ALA A 57 8.50 -7.52 -1.20
N ASP A 58 8.75 -7.21 -2.47
CA ASP A 58 8.73 -5.89 -3.11
C ASP A 58 7.40 -5.54 -3.79
N ASP A 59 6.46 -6.49 -3.85
CA ASP A 59 5.16 -6.32 -4.49
C ASP A 59 4.02 -6.16 -3.47
N ALA A 60 3.09 -5.26 -3.78
CA ALA A 60 1.83 -5.10 -3.05
C ALA A 60 0.64 -5.30 -4.00
N VAL A 61 -0.28 -6.18 -3.63
CA VAL A 61 -1.54 -6.44 -4.32
C VAL A 61 -2.67 -5.84 -3.50
N ILE A 62 -3.51 -5.02 -4.11
CA ILE A 62 -4.67 -4.40 -3.45
C ILE A 62 -5.95 -4.97 -4.05
N PHE A 63 -6.80 -5.50 -3.18
CA PHE A 63 -8.12 -6.02 -3.53
C PHE A 63 -9.16 -4.91 -3.39
N ALA A 64 -9.85 -4.63 -4.49
CA ALA A 64 -10.92 -3.64 -4.57
C ALA A 64 -12.17 -4.28 -5.18
N ASN A 65 -13.34 -3.78 -4.81
CA ASN A 65 -14.56 -4.15 -5.52
C ASN A 65 -14.53 -3.60 -6.95
N PRO A 66 -15.11 -4.30 -7.93
CA PRO A 66 -15.16 -3.86 -9.33
C PRO A 66 -16.22 -2.75 -9.53
N VAL A 67 -16.26 -1.77 -8.63
CA VAL A 67 -17.15 -0.61 -8.67
C VAL A 67 -16.27 0.59 -8.99
N LYS A 68 -16.53 1.25 -10.12
CA LYS A 68 -15.68 2.33 -10.63
C LYS A 68 -15.47 3.45 -9.61
N GLU A 69 -16.51 3.80 -8.87
CA GLU A 69 -16.46 4.81 -7.81
C GLU A 69 -15.59 4.38 -6.63
N GLU A 70 -15.61 3.10 -6.26
CA GLU A 70 -14.77 2.55 -5.19
C GLU A 70 -13.31 2.50 -5.63
N VAL A 71 -13.05 2.06 -6.86
CA VAL A 71 -11.71 2.03 -7.45
C VAL A 71 -11.13 3.44 -7.54
N SER A 72 -11.92 4.45 -7.95
CA SER A 72 -11.47 5.85 -7.99
C SER A 72 -11.04 6.33 -6.61
N LYS A 73 -11.86 6.11 -5.58
CA LYS A 73 -11.53 6.51 -4.19
C LYS A 73 -10.29 5.79 -3.66
N LEU A 74 -10.13 4.52 -4.00
CA LEU A 74 -8.96 3.74 -3.63
C LEU A 74 -7.70 4.28 -4.29
N LEU A 75 -7.77 4.64 -5.57
CA LEU A 75 -6.67 5.31 -6.28
C LEU A 75 -6.37 6.69 -5.67
N ASP A 76 -7.37 7.46 -5.26
CA ASP A 76 -7.17 8.75 -4.60
C ASP A 76 -6.42 8.60 -3.27
N ILE A 77 -6.78 7.60 -2.46
CA ILE A 77 -6.08 7.27 -1.21
C ILE A 77 -4.63 6.87 -1.49
N LEU A 78 -4.41 6.02 -2.50
CA LEU A 78 -3.07 5.58 -2.87
C LEU A 78 -2.22 6.72 -3.41
N HIS A 79 -2.80 7.62 -4.19
CA HIS A 79 -2.13 8.79 -4.72
C HIS A 79 -1.73 9.74 -3.59
N LEU A 80 -2.64 10.04 -2.65
CA LEU A 80 -2.34 10.87 -1.49
C LEU A 80 -1.26 10.24 -0.61
N PHE A 81 -1.33 8.93 -0.42
CA PHE A 81 -0.34 8.18 0.33
C PHE A 81 1.04 8.21 -0.37
N GLY A 82 1.06 8.06 -1.70
CA GLY A 82 2.27 8.15 -2.51
C GLY A 82 2.92 9.53 -2.47
N GLU A 83 2.12 10.60 -2.54
CA GLU A 83 2.59 11.99 -2.37
C GLU A 83 3.20 12.22 -0.97
N ALA A 84 2.59 11.66 0.07
CA ALA A 84 3.07 11.81 1.45
C ALA A 84 4.33 11.00 1.77
N THR A 85 4.50 9.83 1.14
CA THR A 85 5.60 8.89 1.43
C THR A 85 6.71 8.88 0.38
N GLY A 86 6.46 9.46 -0.80
CA GLY A 86 7.32 9.34 -1.97
C GLY A 86 7.26 7.97 -2.65
N LEU A 87 6.34 7.09 -2.22
CA LEU A 87 6.12 5.79 -2.85
C LEU A 87 5.31 5.95 -4.13
N ARG A 88 5.80 5.40 -5.22
CA ARG A 88 5.07 5.37 -6.50
C ARG A 88 4.43 4.01 -6.70
N LEU A 89 3.12 4.02 -6.95
CA LEU A 89 2.44 2.89 -7.58
C LEU A 89 2.95 2.81 -9.03
N ASN A 90 3.46 1.65 -9.45
CA ASN A 90 3.84 1.40 -10.85
C ASN A 90 2.65 0.88 -11.67
#